data_AF-Q8GIU8-F1
#
_entry.id   AF-Q8GIU8-F1
#
_cell.length_a   1.000
_cell.length_b   1.000
_cell.length_c   1.000
_cell.angle_alpha   90.00
_cell.angle_beta   90.00
_cell.angle_gamma   90.00
#
_symmetry.space_group_name_H-M   'P 1'
#
loop_
_entity.id
_entity.type
_entity.pdbx_description
1 polymer ?
#
loop_
_entity_poly.entity_id
_entity_poly.type
_entity_poly.pdbx_seq_one_letter_code
_entity_poly.pdbx_strand_id
1 'polypeptide(L)'
;RTWYWNRYPGARVDTWGPMYQFSDEELWRDWNFSELYPDWSEVRGYFNHVDEKQNLSKDISYNTDVEAARFDEDLAPVREALDSKSTGRHQVLARYVVLCTGFGSKPYTPEIPGLDTFKGEKHHTARWPQNGTSLAGKRVGVIGT
;
A
#
# COMPACT_ATOMS: atom_id res chain seq x y z
N ARG A 1 -0.75 -2.19 2.11
CA ARG A 1 -1.00 -1.33 0.92
C ARG A 1 -0.59 0.13 1.14
N THR A 2 -1.13 0.82 2.16
CA THR A 2 -0.93 2.27 2.36
C THR A 2 0.54 2.71 2.36
N TRP A 3 1.37 2.18 3.26
CA TRP A 3 2.76 2.63 3.42
C TRP A 3 3.70 2.23 2.27
N TYR A 4 3.33 1.25 1.45
CA TYR A 4 4.05 0.90 0.23
C TYR A 4 3.81 1.88 -0.93
N TRP A 5 2.58 2.41 -1.05
CA TRP A 5 2.22 3.32 -2.15
C TRP A 5 2.33 4.80 -1.79
N ASN A 6 1.94 5.18 -0.58
CA ASN A 6 1.94 6.57 -0.11
C ASN A 6 3.31 6.91 0.47
N ARG A 7 4.16 7.50 -0.38
CA ARG A 7 5.53 7.91 -0.05
C ARG A 7 5.87 9.31 -0.59
N TYR A 8 4.83 10.14 -0.68
CA TYR A 8 5.00 11.55 -1.01
C TYR A 8 5.81 12.25 0.11
N PRO A 9 6.51 13.35 -0.18
CA PRO A 9 7.30 14.08 0.82
C PRO A 9 6.42 14.46 2.02
N GLY A 10 6.82 14.02 3.22
CA GLY A 10 6.09 14.29 4.46
C GLY A 10 4.98 13.28 4.82
N ALA A 11 4.78 12.20 4.05
CA ALA A 11 3.85 11.13 4.42
C ALA A 11 4.23 10.51 5.78
N ARG A 12 3.31 10.55 6.74
CA ARG A 12 3.57 10.26 8.16
C ARG A 12 2.31 9.74 8.84
N VAL A 13 2.47 9.05 9.96
CA VAL A 13 1.35 8.67 10.82
C VAL A 13 0.74 9.91 11.52
N ASP A 14 -0.55 9.83 11.83
CA ASP A 14 -1.29 10.80 12.66
C ASP A 14 -1.47 10.34 14.12
N THR A 15 -1.06 9.10 14.39
CA THR A 15 -1.18 8.40 15.66
C THR A 15 0.22 8.16 16.23
N TRP A 16 0.39 8.25 17.54
CA TRP A 16 1.69 8.00 18.18
C TRP A 16 2.24 6.62 17.79
N GLY A 17 3.53 6.53 17.45
CA GLY A 17 4.17 5.30 16.95
C GLY A 17 3.85 4.04 17.78
N PRO A 18 4.04 4.04 19.12
CA PRO A 18 3.69 2.91 19.97
C PRO A 18 2.20 2.53 20.00
N MET A 19 1.31 3.47 19.63
CA MET A 19 -0.12 3.21 19.44
C MET A 19 -0.46 2.75 18.02
N TYR A 20 0.41 3.01 17.04
CA TYR A 20 0.25 2.70 15.62
C TYR A 20 1.09 1.47 15.22
N GLN A 21 1.07 0.43 16.04
CA GLN A 21 1.78 -0.84 15.82
C GLN A 21 0.94 -2.03 16.30
N PHE A 22 1.43 -3.25 16.12
CA PHE A 22 0.77 -4.44 16.65
C PHE A 22 0.99 -4.55 18.16
N SER A 23 -0.01 -5.08 18.87
CA SER A 23 0.04 -5.24 20.34
C SER A 23 0.81 -6.48 20.80
N ASP A 24 1.25 -7.32 19.86
CA ASP A 24 2.03 -8.52 20.14
C ASP A 24 3.40 -8.13 20.71
N GLU A 25 3.70 -8.65 21.88
CA GLU A 25 4.92 -8.37 22.63
C GLU A 25 6.18 -8.69 21.83
N GLU A 26 6.19 -9.77 21.07
CA GLU A 26 7.37 -10.18 20.30
C GLU A 26 7.73 -9.19 19.19
N LEU A 27 6.75 -8.37 18.76
CA LEU A 27 6.89 -7.37 17.70
C LEU A 27 7.28 -6.00 18.22
N TRP A 28 6.84 -5.60 19.40
CA TRP A 28 7.15 -4.27 19.94
C TRP A 28 8.31 -4.25 20.93
N ARG A 29 8.62 -5.37 21.59
CA ARG A 29 9.67 -5.42 22.63
C ARG A 29 11.05 -5.00 22.11
N ASP A 30 11.36 -5.35 20.86
CA ASP A 30 12.67 -5.08 20.24
C ASP A 30 12.61 -3.97 19.16
N TRP A 31 11.45 -3.33 18.98
CA TRP A 31 11.26 -2.24 18.03
C TRP A 31 11.03 -0.91 18.74
N ASN A 32 11.77 0.13 18.33
CA ASN A 32 11.57 1.48 18.84
C ASN A 32 11.51 2.45 17.67
N PHE A 33 10.42 3.20 17.57
CA PHE A 33 10.34 4.34 16.65
C PHE A 33 11.25 5.47 17.15
N SER A 34 12.01 6.05 16.22
CA SER A 34 12.97 7.13 16.47
C SER A 34 12.31 8.48 16.73
N GLU A 35 11.06 8.64 16.33
CA GLU A 35 10.24 9.83 16.57
C GLU A 35 8.81 9.47 16.98
N LEU A 36 8.10 10.43 17.60
CA LEU A 36 6.74 10.21 18.11
C LEU A 36 5.72 9.89 16.99
N TYR A 37 5.91 10.47 15.82
CA TYR A 37 5.07 10.30 14.63
C TYR A 37 5.96 9.83 13.46
N PRO A 38 6.29 8.54 13.37
CA PRO A 38 7.17 7.99 12.33
C PRO A 38 6.69 8.31 10.92
N ASP A 39 7.64 8.58 10.03
CA ASP A 39 7.36 8.74 8.61
C ASP A 39 7.09 7.40 7.89
N TRP A 40 6.70 7.49 6.61
CA TRP A 40 6.42 6.31 5.79
C TRP A 40 7.58 5.32 5.68
N SER A 41 8.84 5.79 5.80
CA SER A 41 10.03 4.97 5.65
C SER A 41 10.29 4.15 6.91
N GLU A 42 10.10 4.74 8.08
CA GLU A 42 10.23 4.05 9.36
C GLU A 42 9.10 3.04 9.57
N VAL A 43 7.86 3.38 9.17
CA VAL A 43 6.75 2.41 9.19
C VAL A 43 7.02 1.21 8.27
N ARG A 44 7.70 1.39 7.13
CA ARG A 44 8.15 0.24 6.31
C ARG A 44 9.21 -0.59 7.02
N GLY A 45 10.15 0.06 7.70
CA GLY A 45 11.13 -0.61 8.55
C GLY A 45 10.44 -1.51 9.58
N TYR A 46 9.40 -1.00 10.23
CA TYR A 46 8.58 -1.79 11.16
C TYR A 46 7.91 -2.99 10.48
N PHE A 47 7.31 -2.83 9.30
CA PHE A 47 6.71 -3.97 8.59
C PHE A 47 7.74 -5.01 8.15
N ASN A 48 8.96 -4.60 7.78
CA ASN A 48 10.05 -5.54 7.50
C ASN A 48 10.46 -6.30 8.78
N HIS A 49 10.57 -5.62 9.92
CA HIS A 49 10.83 -6.26 11.21
C HIS A 49 9.75 -7.30 11.57
N VAL A 50 8.47 -6.97 11.37
CA VAL A 50 7.36 -7.89 11.59
C VAL A 50 7.48 -9.12 10.68
N ASP A 51 7.81 -8.92 9.40
CA ASP A 51 8.02 -10.02 8.47
C ASP A 51 9.20 -10.91 8.87
N GLU A 52 10.32 -10.33 9.32
CA GLU A 52 11.47 -11.10 9.83
C GLU A 52 11.11 -11.95 11.05
N LYS A 53 10.32 -11.40 11.98
CA LYS A 53 9.87 -12.10 13.20
C LYS A 53 8.87 -13.22 12.91
N GLN A 54 7.93 -13.00 12.00
CA GLN A 54 6.81 -13.91 11.76
C GLN A 54 6.93 -14.75 10.48
N ASN A 55 7.94 -14.45 9.65
CA ASN A 55 8.20 -15.09 8.36
C ASN A 55 6.94 -15.11 7.47
N LEU A 56 6.36 -13.93 7.22
CA LEU A 56 5.09 -13.76 6.51
C LEU A 56 5.28 -13.86 5.00
N SER A 57 6.38 -13.33 4.47
CA SER A 57 6.71 -13.30 3.04
C SER A 57 6.66 -14.67 2.37
N LYS A 58 6.93 -15.76 3.12
CA LYS A 58 6.88 -17.13 2.59
C LYS A 58 5.47 -17.52 2.08
N ASP A 59 4.43 -16.91 2.64
CA ASP A 59 3.02 -17.20 2.34
C ASP A 59 2.36 -16.07 1.53
N ILE A 60 3.12 -15.07 1.07
CA ILE A 60 2.62 -13.91 0.31
C ILE A 60 2.97 -14.03 -1.17
N SER A 61 1.94 -14.07 -2.01
CA SER A 61 2.10 -13.85 -3.46
C SER A 61 2.09 -12.35 -3.77
N TYR A 62 3.27 -11.76 -3.96
CA TYR A 62 3.41 -10.38 -4.39
C TYR A 62 3.07 -10.19 -5.87
N ASN A 63 2.79 -8.95 -6.26
CA ASN A 63 2.41 -8.57 -7.62
C ASN A 63 1.14 -9.27 -8.15
N THR A 64 0.33 -9.83 -7.27
CA THR A 64 -0.95 -10.45 -7.60
C THR A 64 -2.08 -9.47 -7.29
N ASP A 65 -2.61 -8.84 -8.34
CA ASP A 65 -3.87 -8.11 -8.23
C ASP A 65 -5.03 -9.11 -8.31
N VAL A 66 -6.12 -8.89 -7.57
CA VAL A 66 -7.32 -9.74 -7.60
C VAL A 66 -8.42 -8.95 -8.30
N GLU A 67 -8.74 -9.28 -9.56
CA GLU A 67 -9.74 -8.51 -10.34
C GLU A 67 -11.17 -9.02 -10.19
N ALA A 68 -11.35 -10.29 -9.82
CA ALA A 68 -12.66 -10.90 -9.63
C ALA A 68 -12.62 -11.83 -8.42
N ALA A 69 -13.81 -12.25 -7.98
CA ALA A 69 -14.02 -13.34 -7.04
C ALA A 69 -15.48 -13.79 -7.24
N ARG A 70 -15.69 -15.07 -7.53
CA ARG A 70 -17.04 -15.67 -7.67
C ARG A 70 -17.33 -16.53 -6.46
N PHE A 71 -18.60 -16.81 -6.16
CA PHE A 71 -18.95 -17.82 -5.16
C PHE A 71 -19.70 -18.91 -5.92
N ASP A 72 -19.20 -20.14 -5.81
CA ASP A 72 -19.83 -21.33 -6.36
C ASP A 72 -20.51 -22.08 -5.20
N GLU A 73 -21.80 -22.37 -5.34
CA GLU A 73 -22.59 -23.04 -4.30
C GLU A 73 -22.42 -24.56 -4.36
N ASP A 74 -22.14 -25.11 -5.55
CA ASP A 74 -22.00 -26.54 -5.81
C ASP A 74 -20.59 -27.04 -5.50
N LEU A 75 -19.60 -26.18 -5.70
CA LEU A 75 -18.21 -26.36 -5.29
C LEU A 75 -17.95 -25.42 -4.11
N ALA A 76 -17.89 -25.96 -2.88
CA ALA A 76 -17.55 -25.20 -1.68
C ALA A 76 -16.52 -24.08 -1.96
N PRO A 77 -16.75 -22.85 -1.48
CA PRO A 77 -16.33 -21.56 -2.06
C PRO A 77 -15.11 -21.59 -2.98
N VAL A 78 -15.35 -21.46 -4.28
CA VAL A 78 -14.31 -21.26 -5.30
C VAL A 78 -14.33 -19.81 -5.76
N ARG A 79 -13.21 -19.09 -5.64
CA ARG A 79 -13.12 -17.66 -6.04
C ARG A 79 -11.89 -17.41 -6.92
N GLU A 80 -12.08 -17.19 -8.22
CA GLU A 80 -11.00 -16.87 -9.16
C GLU A 80 -10.34 -15.52 -8.83
N ALA A 81 -9.02 -15.45 -8.73
CA ALA A 81 -8.26 -14.20 -8.77
C ALA A 81 -7.57 -14.07 -10.14
N LEU A 82 -7.44 -12.85 -10.67
CA LEU A 82 -6.85 -12.59 -11.99
C LEU A 82 -5.60 -11.73 -11.83
N ASP A 83 -4.43 -12.33 -12.00
CA ASP A 83 -3.16 -11.59 -12.05
C ASP A 83 -3.00 -10.93 -13.43
N SER A 84 -2.73 -9.62 -13.45
CA SER A 84 -2.51 -8.84 -14.68
C SER A 84 -1.02 -8.62 -15.02
N LYS A 85 -0.08 -9.03 -14.15
CA LYS A 85 1.35 -8.70 -14.28
C LYS A 85 2.31 -9.88 -14.25
N SER A 86 1.92 -11.03 -13.75
CA SER A 86 2.62 -12.28 -14.06
C SER A 86 1.92 -13.03 -15.20
N THR A 87 2.68 -13.87 -15.88
CA THR A 87 2.44 -14.44 -17.22
C THR A 87 1.26 -15.43 -17.33
N GLY A 88 0.17 -15.27 -16.58
CA GLY A 88 -1.00 -16.13 -16.67
C GLY A 88 -2.13 -15.77 -15.71
N ARG A 89 -3.35 -16.17 -16.06
CA ARG A 89 -4.49 -16.14 -15.13
C ARG A 89 -4.33 -17.28 -14.13
N HIS A 90 -4.13 -16.96 -12.86
CA HIS A 90 -3.98 -17.95 -11.79
C HIS A 90 -5.27 -18.05 -10.96
N GLN A 91 -6.04 -19.11 -11.16
CA GLN A 91 -7.20 -19.41 -10.31
C GLN A 91 -6.73 -19.98 -8.96
N VAL A 92 -7.25 -19.44 -7.86
CA VAL A 92 -7.02 -19.94 -6.50
C VAL A 92 -8.34 -20.42 -5.93
N LEU A 93 -8.34 -21.59 -5.29
CA LEU A 93 -9.53 -22.12 -4.62
C LEU A 93 -9.37 -21.89 -3.12
N ALA A 94 -10.34 -21.24 -2.48
CA ALA A 94 -10.27 -20.90 -1.07
C ALA A 94 -11.66 -20.92 -0.42
N ARG A 95 -11.81 -21.74 0.62
CA ARG A 95 -13.06 -21.85 1.38
C ARG A 95 -13.49 -20.51 2.00
N TYR A 96 -12.54 -19.67 2.34
CA TYR A 96 -12.78 -18.36 2.94
C TYR A 96 -12.05 -17.29 2.17
N VAL A 97 -12.69 -16.12 2.02
CA VAL A 97 -12.09 -14.94 1.41
C VAL A 97 -12.18 -13.79 2.39
N VAL A 98 -11.01 -13.38 2.87
CA VAL A 98 -10.85 -12.27 3.81
C VAL A 98 -10.27 -11.08 3.04
N LEU A 99 -11.06 -10.01 2.91
CA LEU A 99 -10.68 -8.84 2.14
C LEU A 99 -10.04 -7.77 3.03
N CYS A 100 -8.72 -7.68 3.01
CA CYS A 100 -7.93 -6.68 3.74
C CYS A 100 -7.43 -5.54 2.81
N THR A 101 -8.32 -5.02 1.94
CA THR A 101 -7.92 -4.12 0.83
C THR A 101 -7.71 -2.66 1.24
N GLY A 102 -8.22 -2.26 2.42
CA GLY A 102 -8.17 -0.90 2.95
C GLY A 102 -9.03 0.11 2.18
N PHE A 103 -9.22 1.30 2.74
CA PHE A 103 -10.10 2.35 2.18
C PHE A 103 -9.42 3.22 1.10
N GLY A 104 -8.08 3.36 1.12
CA GLY A 104 -7.32 4.23 0.21
C GLY A 104 -6.86 3.56 -1.09
N SER A 105 -7.57 2.56 -1.59
CA SER A 105 -7.11 1.69 -2.68
C SER A 105 -7.21 2.31 -4.08
N LYS A 106 -8.24 3.13 -4.33
CA LYS A 106 -8.50 3.75 -5.64
C LYS A 106 -8.30 5.27 -5.54
N PRO A 107 -7.22 5.83 -6.10
CA PRO A 107 -7.05 7.28 -6.14
C PRO A 107 -8.13 7.92 -7.01
N TYR A 108 -8.53 9.14 -6.63
CA TYR A 108 -9.46 9.96 -7.40
C TYR A 108 -8.71 11.16 -7.96
N THR A 109 -8.68 11.25 -9.29
CA THR A 109 -8.19 12.43 -9.99
C THR A 109 -9.40 13.13 -10.61
N PRO A 110 -9.75 14.36 -10.20
CA PRO A 110 -10.84 15.10 -10.81
C PRO A 110 -10.52 15.42 -12.27
N GLU A 111 -11.57 15.62 -13.06
CA GLU A 111 -11.43 16.12 -14.43
C GLU A 111 -11.02 17.60 -14.38
N ILE A 112 -9.72 17.85 -14.63
CA ILE A 112 -9.16 19.21 -14.66
C ILE A 112 -8.88 19.55 -16.12
N PRO A 113 -9.59 20.53 -16.71
CA PRO A 113 -9.32 20.99 -18.07
C PRO A 113 -7.84 21.38 -18.26
N GLY A 114 -7.20 20.82 -19.29
CA GLY A 114 -5.80 21.08 -19.63
C GLY A 114 -4.76 20.31 -18.81
N LEU A 115 -5.16 19.43 -17.87
CA LEU A 115 -4.22 18.62 -17.09
C LEU A 115 -3.38 17.65 -17.96
N ASP A 116 -3.97 17.15 -19.03
CA ASP A 116 -3.33 16.30 -20.03
C ASP A 116 -2.23 17.06 -20.78
N THR A 117 -2.46 18.32 -21.14
CA THR A 117 -1.50 19.19 -21.86
C THR A 117 -0.46 19.87 -20.96
N PHE A 118 -0.55 19.74 -19.63
CA PHE A 118 0.43 20.26 -18.70
C PHE A 118 1.82 19.65 -18.95
N LYS A 119 2.80 20.51 -19.26
CA LYS A 119 4.17 20.13 -19.65
C LYS A 119 5.07 19.72 -18.48
N GLY A 120 4.69 20.05 -17.24
CA GLY A 120 5.46 19.70 -16.05
C GLY A 120 5.16 18.29 -15.54
N GLU A 121 5.95 17.86 -14.55
CA GLU A 121 5.68 16.63 -13.80
C GLU A 121 4.37 16.75 -13.01
N LYS A 122 3.56 15.68 -13.04
CA LYS A 122 2.30 15.58 -12.28
C LYS A 122 2.21 14.21 -11.62
N HIS A 123 1.92 14.21 -10.32
CA HIS A 123 1.80 12.99 -9.53
C HIS A 123 0.59 13.08 -8.61
N HIS A 124 -0.18 12.00 -8.52
CA HIS A 124 -1.14 11.81 -7.44
C HIS A 124 -0.39 11.32 -6.20
N THR A 125 -0.69 11.82 -5.00
CA THR A 125 0.01 11.46 -3.75
C THR A 125 0.02 9.95 -3.48
N ALA A 126 -1.11 9.27 -3.72
CA ALA A 126 -1.24 7.81 -3.66
C ALA A 126 -0.48 7.00 -4.73
N ARG A 127 0.14 7.65 -5.72
CA ARG A 127 0.98 7.03 -6.78
C ARG A 127 2.30 7.78 -6.97
N TRP A 128 2.86 8.30 -5.87
CA TRP A 128 4.13 9.01 -5.91
C TRP A 128 5.26 8.09 -6.39
N PRO A 129 6.25 8.59 -7.17
CA PRO A 129 7.35 7.77 -7.66
C PRO A 129 8.13 7.04 -6.54
N GLN A 130 8.43 5.75 -6.77
CA GLN A 130 9.19 4.93 -5.82
C GLN A 130 10.67 5.32 -5.68
N ASN A 131 11.21 6.15 -6.57
CA ASN A 131 12.56 6.70 -6.42
C ASN A 131 12.53 8.15 -5.90
N GLY A 132 11.35 8.65 -5.53
CA GLY A 132 11.14 10.07 -5.20
C GLY A 132 11.21 10.97 -6.44
N THR A 133 11.04 12.27 -6.22
CA THR A 133 11.32 13.32 -7.21
C THR A 133 11.91 14.52 -6.46
N SER A 134 12.94 15.14 -7.04
CA SER A 134 13.50 16.37 -6.50
C SER A 134 12.56 17.54 -6.82
N LEU A 135 12.24 18.31 -5.79
CA LEU A 135 11.45 19.54 -5.89
C LEU A 135 12.33 20.80 -5.86
N ALA A 136 13.64 20.65 -5.65
CA ALA A 136 14.57 21.77 -5.55
C ALA A 136 14.57 22.60 -6.84
N GLY A 137 14.43 23.93 -6.70
CA GLY A 137 14.40 24.85 -7.84
C GLY A 137 13.14 24.78 -8.71
N LYS A 138 12.15 23.95 -8.37
CA LYS A 138 10.88 23.84 -9.11
C LYS A 138 9.83 24.77 -8.52
N ARG A 139 8.91 25.24 -9.38
CA ARG A 139 7.64 25.85 -8.95
C ARG A 139 6.62 24.72 -8.77
N VAL A 140 6.08 24.57 -7.56
CA VAL A 140 5.22 23.45 -7.18
C VAL A 140 3.83 23.94 -6.86
N GLY A 141 2.81 23.25 -7.38
CA GLY A 141 1.40 23.43 -7.01
C GLY A 141 0.87 22.17 -6.34
N VAL A 142 0.04 22.35 -5.30
CA VAL A 142 -0.66 21.27 -4.59
C VAL A 142 -2.16 21.49 -4.74
N ILE A 143 -2.90 20.43 -5.06
CA ILE A 143 -4.37 20.47 -5.22
C ILE A 143 -4.97 19.58 -4.12
N GLY A 144 -5.79 20.17 -3.25
CA GLY A 144 -6.25 19.57 -2.00
C GLY A 144 -5.50 20.14 -0.78
N THR A 145 -6.10 20.00 0.41
CA THR A 145 -5.54 20.44 1.69
C THR A 145 -5.52 19.28 2.68
#